data_AF-A0A4Q5LNW7-F1
#
_entry.id   AF-A0A4Q5LNW7-F1
#
_cell.length_a   1.000
_cell.length_b   1.000
_cell.length_c   1.000
_cell.angle_alpha   90.00
_cell.angle_beta   90.00
_cell.angle_gamma   90.00
#
_symmetry.space_group_name_H-M   'P 1'
#
loop_
_entity.id
_entity.type
_entity.pdbx_description
1 polymer ?
#
loop_
_entity_poly.entity_id
_entity_poly.type
_entity_poly.pdbx_seq_one_letter_code
_entity_poly.pdbx_strand_id
1 'polypeptide(L)'
;MQTATQVTPEQVKKPKSRKKSTIIISVTGIVLLIIAATAFYNWDYLQLYYWNARYNKLNPGNKLYERPDWVKDTLDVDLFRLIRPITDKDIDDQQLTELEKDIAKKVLISSTKTYLHRTSWHISADKLIKLKSAYIGTYQGSDIMDDFISGKTFTGLYFIINPNEKVLGKDKYEFHKLPKGYTWANGPFYVNIYDISEKESPEFKK
;
A
#
# COMPACT_ATOMS: atom_id res chain seq x y z
N MET A 1 -42.17 32.22 -80.92
CA MET A 1 -41.07 32.35 -79.93
C MET A 1 -40.91 31.00 -79.26
N GLN A 2 -39.82 30.29 -79.55
CA GLN A 2 -39.50 29.00 -78.92
C GLN A 2 -38.82 29.27 -77.57
N THR A 3 -39.45 28.84 -76.48
CA THR A 3 -38.90 28.93 -75.13
C THR A 3 -37.90 27.79 -74.95
N ALA A 4 -36.60 28.12 -74.92
CA ALA A 4 -35.56 27.15 -74.65
C ALA A 4 -35.59 26.76 -73.16
N THR A 5 -35.92 25.50 -72.87
CA THR A 5 -35.84 24.94 -71.52
C THR A 5 -34.37 24.79 -71.12
N GLN A 6 -33.90 25.60 -70.17
CA GLN A 6 -32.59 25.41 -69.56
C GLN A 6 -32.59 24.13 -68.72
N VAL A 7 -31.78 23.17 -69.12
CA VAL A 7 -31.52 21.95 -68.34
C VAL A 7 -30.49 22.30 -67.28
N THR A 8 -30.93 22.36 -66.02
CA THR A 8 -30.03 22.58 -64.88
C THR A 8 -29.15 21.34 -64.70
N PRO A 9 -27.81 21.47 -64.69
CA PRO A 9 -26.92 20.33 -64.53
C PRO A 9 -27.07 19.73 -63.13
N GLU A 10 -27.37 18.42 -63.09
CA GLU A 10 -27.47 17.64 -61.87
C GLU A 10 -26.10 17.60 -61.16
N GLN A 11 -26.01 18.19 -59.97
CA GLN A 11 -24.76 18.21 -59.23
C GLN A 11 -24.41 16.79 -58.74
N VAL A 12 -23.43 16.17 -59.40
CA VAL A 12 -22.84 14.90 -58.97
C VAL A 12 -22.21 15.09 -57.58
N LYS A 13 -22.93 14.66 -56.54
CA LYS A 13 -22.43 14.65 -55.16
C LYS A 13 -21.17 13.78 -55.10
N LYS A 14 -19.99 14.42 -54.97
CA LYS A 14 -18.73 13.70 -54.74
C LYS A 14 -18.89 12.82 -53.48
N PRO A 15 -18.62 11.51 -53.56
CA PRO A 15 -18.76 10.62 -52.41
C PRO A 15 -17.82 11.11 -51.31
N LYS A 16 -18.37 11.42 -50.13
CA LYS A 16 -17.57 11.77 -48.94
C LYS A 16 -16.57 10.63 -48.70
N SER A 17 -15.29 10.97 -48.78
CA SER A 17 -14.16 10.06 -48.58
C SER A 17 -14.26 9.35 -47.21
N ARG A 18 -14.74 8.10 -47.21
CA ARG A 18 -14.84 7.22 -46.03
C ARG A 18 -13.48 6.86 -45.41
N LYS A 19 -12.36 7.21 -46.06
CA LYS A 19 -11.01 6.82 -45.62
C LYS A 19 -10.60 7.49 -44.29
N LYS A 20 -11.06 8.71 -44.02
CA LYS A 20 -10.68 9.43 -42.78
C LYS A 20 -11.36 8.85 -41.53
N SER A 21 -12.59 8.37 -41.62
CA SER A 21 -13.30 7.78 -40.48
C SER A 21 -12.73 6.42 -40.07
N THR A 22 -12.30 5.60 -41.03
CA THR A 22 -11.70 4.29 -40.73
C THR A 22 -10.37 4.43 -39.99
N ILE A 23 -9.53 5.40 -40.39
CA ILE A 23 -8.24 5.65 -39.70
C ILE A 23 -8.47 6.07 -38.25
N ILE A 24 -9.43 6.97 -37.99
CA ILE A 24 -9.73 7.43 -36.63
C ILE A 24 -10.19 6.26 -35.75
N ILE A 25 -11.08 5.40 -36.25
CA ILE A 25 -11.57 4.23 -35.49
C ILE A 25 -10.42 3.27 -35.18
N SER A 26 -9.52 3.00 -36.14
CA SER A 26 -8.36 2.14 -35.93
C SER A 26 -7.40 2.70 -34.89
N VAL A 27 -7.10 4.01 -34.95
CA VAL A 27 -6.22 4.66 -33.97
C VAL A 27 -6.84 4.62 -32.57
N THR A 28 -8.12 4.97 -32.43
CA THR A 28 -8.82 4.90 -31.13
C THR A 28 -8.82 3.48 -30.56
N GLY A 29 -9.06 2.46 -31.39
CA GLY A 29 -9.02 1.07 -30.98
C GLY A 29 -7.65 0.64 -30.44
N ILE A 30 -6.57 1.04 -31.13
CA ILE A 30 -5.19 0.75 -30.69
C ILE A 30 -4.88 1.45 -29.36
N VAL A 31 -5.26 2.72 -29.21
CA VAL A 31 -5.04 3.47 -27.97
C VAL A 31 -5.76 2.82 -26.79
N LEU A 32 -7.03 2.41 -26.96
CA LEU A 32 -7.79 1.72 -25.93
C LEU A 32 -7.15 0.38 -25.55
N LEU A 33 -6.62 -0.36 -26.53
CA LEU A 33 -5.94 -1.63 -26.29
C LEU A 33 -4.63 -1.43 -25.49
N ILE A 34 -3.86 -0.38 -25.79
CA ILE A 34 -2.64 -0.05 -25.03
C ILE A 34 -2.99 0.34 -23.59
N ILE A 35 -4.04 1.13 -23.38
CA ILE A 35 -4.50 1.51 -22.04
C ILE A 35 -4.93 0.27 -21.27
N ALA A 36 -5.73 -0.62 -21.88
CA ALA A 36 -6.19 -1.86 -21.24
C ALA A 36 -5.02 -2.79 -20.89
N ALA A 37 -4.05 -2.97 -21.80
CA ALA A 37 -2.86 -3.78 -21.55
C ALA A 37 -2.00 -3.19 -20.41
N THR A 38 -1.87 -1.86 -20.37
CA THR A 38 -1.13 -1.18 -19.30
C THR A 38 -1.84 -1.30 -17.96
N ALA A 39 -3.17 -1.16 -17.93
CA ALA A 39 -3.97 -1.36 -16.72
C ALA A 39 -3.90 -2.80 -16.22
N PHE A 40 -3.96 -3.78 -17.12
CA PHE A 40 -3.81 -5.20 -16.78
C PHE A 40 -2.41 -5.51 -16.25
N TYR A 41 -1.36 -4.96 -16.86
CA TYR A 41 0.02 -5.13 -16.40
C TYR A 41 0.25 -4.50 -15.01
N ASN A 42 -0.43 -3.39 -14.70
CA ASN A 42 -0.31 -2.68 -13.42
C ASN A 42 -1.51 -2.93 -12.48
N TRP A 43 -2.18 -4.08 -12.61
CA TRP A 43 -3.43 -4.36 -11.91
C TRP A 43 -3.28 -4.28 -10.38
N ASP A 44 -2.20 -4.84 -9.82
CA ASP A 44 -1.95 -4.83 -8.37
C ASP A 44 -1.82 -3.40 -7.83
N TYR A 45 -1.10 -2.53 -8.54
CA TYR A 45 -0.99 -1.11 -8.18
C TYR A 45 -2.35 -0.41 -8.27
N LEU A 46 -3.14 -0.66 -9.32
CA LEU A 46 -4.48 -0.09 -9.44
C LEU A 46 -5.39 -0.54 -8.30
N GLN A 47 -5.28 -1.79 -7.84
CA GLN A 47 -6.00 -2.27 -6.66
C GLN A 47 -5.57 -1.53 -5.40
N LEU A 48 -4.27 -1.33 -5.16
CA LEU A 48 -3.77 -0.57 -4.01
C LEU A 48 -4.28 0.88 -4.01
N TYR A 49 -4.26 1.56 -5.16
CA TYR A 49 -4.81 2.91 -5.30
C TYR A 49 -6.33 2.95 -5.10
N TYR A 50 -7.06 1.96 -5.61
CA TYR A 50 -8.49 1.82 -5.37
C TYR A 50 -8.79 1.67 -3.87
N TRP A 51 -8.06 0.79 -3.17
CA TRP A 51 -8.22 0.60 -1.73
C TRP A 51 -7.83 1.86 -0.95
N ASN A 52 -6.75 2.53 -1.32
CA ASN A 52 -6.35 3.78 -0.70
C ASN A 52 -7.44 4.84 -0.86
N ALA A 53 -7.99 5.00 -2.07
CA ALA A 53 -9.10 5.91 -2.33
C ALA A 53 -10.38 5.54 -1.56
N ARG A 54 -10.65 4.24 -1.38
CA ARG A 54 -11.79 3.77 -0.58
C ARG A 54 -11.65 4.15 0.90
N TYR A 55 -10.45 4.01 1.45
CA TYR A 55 -10.14 4.26 2.86
C TYR A 55 -9.81 5.72 3.19
N ASN A 56 -9.61 6.59 2.19
CA ASN A 56 -9.49 8.05 2.37
C ASN A 56 -10.69 8.72 3.07
N LYS A 57 -11.78 7.97 3.34
CA LYS A 57 -12.91 8.41 4.15
C LYS A 57 -12.63 8.38 5.65
N LEU A 58 -11.60 7.66 6.08
CA LEU A 58 -11.16 7.63 7.48
C LEU A 58 -10.43 8.93 7.79
N ASN A 59 -10.81 9.55 8.91
CA ASN A 59 -10.14 10.71 9.46
C ASN A 59 -9.17 10.27 10.57
N PRO A 60 -8.02 10.95 10.72
CA PRO A 60 -7.18 10.76 11.89
C PRO A 60 -8.00 10.87 13.19
N GLY A 61 -7.78 9.94 14.11
CA GLY A 61 -8.57 9.82 15.34
C GLY A 61 -9.68 8.76 15.28
N ASN A 62 -10.03 8.24 14.10
CA ASN A 62 -10.97 7.12 14.02
C ASN A 62 -10.40 5.86 14.70
N LYS A 63 -11.27 5.11 15.39
CA LYS A 63 -10.90 3.82 15.99
C LYS A 63 -10.85 2.75 14.92
N LEU A 64 -9.83 1.90 15.00
CA LEU A 64 -9.70 0.70 14.19
C LEU A 64 -9.89 -0.52 15.08
N TYR A 65 -10.40 -1.56 14.45
CA TYR A 65 -10.74 -2.81 15.11
C TYR A 65 -10.09 -3.99 14.39
N GLU A 66 -9.91 -5.09 15.10
CA GLU A 66 -9.48 -6.36 14.49
C GLU A 66 -10.61 -6.92 13.61
N ARG A 67 -10.22 -7.58 12.53
CA ARG A 67 -11.19 -8.23 11.63
C ARG A 67 -11.88 -9.40 12.35
N PRO A 68 -13.23 -9.54 12.26
CA PRO A 68 -13.99 -10.58 12.97
C PRO A 68 -13.49 -12.01 12.74
N ASP A 69 -13.06 -12.33 11.52
CA ASP A 69 -12.66 -13.69 11.16
C ASP A 69 -11.39 -14.14 11.89
N TRP A 70 -10.51 -13.21 12.26
CA TRP A 70 -9.20 -13.51 12.85
C TRP A 70 -9.27 -13.85 14.33
N VAL A 71 -10.29 -13.33 15.01
CA VAL A 71 -10.56 -13.54 16.43
C VAL A 71 -10.85 -15.01 16.72
N LYS A 72 -11.60 -15.66 15.82
CA LYS A 72 -11.98 -17.08 15.97
C LYS A 72 -10.76 -17.99 15.90
N ASP A 73 -9.78 -17.58 15.12
CA ASP A 73 -8.54 -18.31 14.91
C ASP A 73 -7.44 -17.87 15.89
N THR A 74 -7.74 -16.95 16.82
CA THR A 74 -6.81 -16.40 17.82
C THR A 74 -5.52 -15.87 17.18
N LEU A 75 -5.63 -15.28 16.00
CA LEU A 75 -4.48 -14.77 15.26
C LEU A 75 -4.14 -13.36 15.73
N ASP A 76 -2.91 -13.17 16.20
CA ASP A 76 -2.41 -11.84 16.54
C ASP A 76 -2.27 -10.97 15.27
N VAL A 77 -2.52 -9.67 15.42
CA VAL A 77 -2.33 -8.71 14.32
C VAL A 77 -0.92 -8.17 14.35
N ASP A 78 -0.23 -8.31 13.21
CA ASP A 78 1.14 -7.86 13.06
C ASP A 78 1.28 -6.35 12.98
N LEU A 79 2.27 -5.83 13.70
CA LEU A 79 2.68 -4.44 13.58
C LEU A 79 4.01 -4.32 12.86
N PHE A 80 4.07 -3.33 12.00
CA PHE A 80 5.23 -2.99 11.19
C PHE A 80 5.79 -1.64 11.62
N ARG A 81 7.09 -1.45 11.42
CA ARG A 81 7.75 -0.15 11.54
C ARG A 81 8.69 0.04 10.37
N LEU A 82 8.99 1.30 10.07
CA LEU A 82 9.97 1.63 9.06
C LEU A 82 11.37 1.21 9.50
N ILE A 83 12.10 0.62 8.56
CA ILE A 83 13.53 0.37 8.62
C ILE A 83 14.20 1.22 7.56
N ARG A 84 15.32 1.82 7.92
CA ARG A 84 16.11 2.66 7.03
C ARG A 84 17.57 2.20 7.03
N PRO A 85 18.32 2.51 5.97
CA PRO A 85 19.76 2.31 5.96
C PRO A 85 20.40 2.97 7.20
N ILE A 86 21.35 2.26 7.79
CA ILE A 86 22.21 2.78 8.86
C ILE A 86 22.98 3.97 8.31
N THR A 87 23.11 5.02 9.11
CA THR A 87 23.94 6.20 8.82
C THR A 87 25.19 6.19 9.70
N ASP A 88 26.20 6.99 9.36
CA ASP A 88 27.39 7.16 10.20
C ASP A 88 27.02 7.57 11.63
N LYS A 89 26.03 8.46 11.77
CA LYS A 89 25.51 8.88 13.08
C LYS A 89 24.96 7.70 13.89
N ASP A 90 24.21 6.79 13.27
CA ASP A 90 23.67 5.62 13.99
C ASP A 90 24.77 4.66 14.45
N ILE A 91 25.89 4.61 13.74
CA ILE A 91 27.07 3.82 14.11
C ILE A 91 27.80 4.51 15.27
N ASP A 92 27.95 5.84 15.19
CA ASP A 92 28.63 6.63 16.20
C ASP A 92 27.86 6.69 17.52
N ASP A 93 26.51 6.67 17.46
CA ASP A 93 25.61 6.63 18.62
C ASP A 93 25.57 5.24 19.29
N GLN A 94 26.06 4.18 18.62
CA GLN A 94 26.19 2.85 19.24
C GLN A 94 27.43 2.80 20.14
N GLN A 95 27.33 2.04 21.22
CA GLN A 95 28.44 1.78 22.15
C GLN A 95 29.44 0.77 21.58
N LEU A 96 29.92 1.03 20.37
CA LEU A 96 30.92 0.23 19.65
C LEU A 96 32.32 0.81 19.86
N THR A 97 33.33 -0.06 19.78
CA THR A 97 34.74 0.36 19.68
C THR A 97 35.02 1.01 18.32
N GLU A 98 36.07 1.82 18.22
CA GLU A 98 36.44 2.48 16.95
C GLU A 98 36.72 1.48 15.82
N LEU A 99 37.31 0.32 16.13
CA LEU A 99 37.52 -0.75 15.15
C LEU A 99 36.19 -1.33 14.64
N GLU A 100 35.21 -1.55 15.52
CA GLU A 100 33.89 -2.04 15.13
C GLU A 100 33.12 -1.02 14.30
N LYS A 101 33.25 0.28 14.63
CA LYS A 101 32.68 1.36 13.83
C LYS A 101 33.27 1.40 12.42
N ASP A 102 34.59 1.28 12.29
CA ASP A 102 35.25 1.21 10.98
C ASP A 102 34.79 0.00 10.14
N ILE A 103 34.61 -1.15 10.78
CA ILE A 103 34.06 -2.34 10.12
C ILE A 103 32.60 -2.10 9.70
N ALA A 104 31.78 -1.52 10.58
CA ALA A 104 30.38 -1.22 10.29
C ALA A 104 30.22 -0.21 9.14
N LYS A 105 31.04 0.85 9.13
CA LYS A 105 31.07 1.88 8.08
C LYS A 105 31.42 1.30 6.71
N LYS A 106 32.33 0.32 6.63
CA LYS A 106 32.66 -0.37 5.38
C LYS A 106 31.52 -1.24 4.82
N VAL A 107 30.55 -1.60 5.66
CA VAL A 107 29.39 -2.43 5.30
C VAL A 107 28.14 -1.57 5.07
N LEU A 108 28.25 -0.24 5.14
CA LEU A 108 27.17 0.66 4.78
C LEU A 108 26.70 0.32 3.37
N ILE A 109 25.41 0.01 3.27
CA ILE A 109 24.77 -0.29 1.99
C ILE A 109 24.54 1.06 1.31
N SER A 110 24.92 1.17 0.04
CA SER A 110 24.64 2.35 -0.80
C SER A 110 23.14 2.53 -1.11
N SER A 111 22.27 1.67 -0.58
CA SER A 111 20.82 1.76 -0.71
C SER A 111 20.32 2.88 0.17
N THR A 112 19.49 3.75 -0.39
CA THR A 112 18.80 4.83 0.34
C THR A 112 17.34 4.48 0.64
N LYS A 113 16.89 3.31 0.19
CA LYS A 113 15.47 2.93 0.23
C LYS A 113 15.05 2.49 1.64
N THR A 114 13.92 3.02 2.11
CA THR A 114 13.27 2.66 3.37
C THR A 114 12.19 1.62 3.10
N TYR A 115 11.97 0.70 4.03
CA TYR A 115 10.96 -0.35 3.93
C TYR A 115 10.17 -0.48 5.22
N LEU A 116 8.98 -1.06 5.16
CA LEU A 116 8.33 -1.60 6.34
C LEU A 116 8.95 -2.96 6.71
N HIS A 117 9.06 -3.21 8.00
CA HIS A 117 9.49 -4.50 8.52
C HIS A 117 8.65 -4.88 9.73
N ARG A 118 8.28 -6.16 9.81
CA ARG A 118 7.48 -6.71 10.91
C ARG A 118 8.26 -6.58 12.22
N THR A 119 7.64 -5.97 13.22
CA THR A 119 8.25 -5.76 14.53
C THR A 119 7.98 -6.92 15.47
N SER A 120 8.69 -6.96 16.60
CA SER A 120 8.37 -7.88 17.70
C SER A 120 7.10 -7.50 18.46
N TRP A 121 6.43 -6.42 18.09
CA TRP A 121 5.19 -5.99 18.69
C TRP A 121 4.03 -6.46 17.81
N HIS A 122 2.98 -6.93 18.46
CA HIS A 122 1.74 -7.35 17.81
C HIS A 122 0.55 -6.89 18.66
N ILE A 123 -0.64 -6.94 18.08
CA ILE A 123 -1.88 -6.82 18.84
C ILE A 123 -2.33 -8.23 19.23
N SER A 124 -2.41 -8.48 20.53
CA SER A 124 -2.69 -9.81 21.07
C SER A 124 -4.17 -10.12 21.04
N ALA A 125 -4.56 -11.17 20.32
CA ALA A 125 -5.94 -11.65 20.24
C ALA A 125 -6.48 -12.03 21.63
N ASP A 126 -5.68 -12.73 22.43
CA ASP A 126 -6.02 -13.10 23.82
C ASP A 126 -6.35 -11.87 24.68
N LYS A 127 -5.59 -10.78 24.53
CA LYS A 127 -5.85 -9.54 25.26
C LYS A 127 -7.11 -8.84 24.78
N LEU A 128 -7.38 -8.84 23.48
CA LEU A 128 -8.63 -8.30 22.91
C LEU A 128 -9.85 -9.06 23.44
N ILE A 129 -9.80 -10.40 23.43
CA ILE A 129 -10.85 -11.27 23.99
C ILE A 129 -11.06 -10.99 25.47
N LYS A 130 -9.97 -10.92 26.26
CA LYS A 130 -10.04 -10.63 27.71
C LYS A 130 -10.66 -9.26 28.00
N LEU A 131 -10.42 -8.26 27.15
CA LEU A 131 -10.99 -6.93 27.28
C LEU A 131 -12.40 -6.80 26.70
N LYS A 132 -12.94 -7.85 26.05
CA LYS A 132 -14.21 -7.83 25.34
C LYS A 132 -14.30 -6.66 24.35
N SER A 133 -13.24 -6.42 23.60
CA SER A 133 -13.20 -5.37 22.59
C SER A 133 -12.28 -5.76 21.45
N ALA A 134 -12.67 -5.39 20.23
CA ALA A 134 -11.85 -5.56 19.03
C ALA A 134 -10.87 -4.39 18.84
N TYR A 135 -10.83 -3.41 19.74
CA TYR A 135 -10.14 -2.14 19.50
C TYR A 135 -8.61 -2.28 19.53
N ILE A 136 -7.99 -2.15 18.35
CA ILE A 136 -6.54 -2.33 18.16
C ILE A 136 -5.74 -1.03 18.24
N GLY A 137 -6.38 0.11 17.98
CA GLY A 137 -5.69 1.39 17.94
C GLY A 137 -6.43 2.48 17.17
N THR A 138 -5.79 3.64 17.10
CA THR A 138 -6.36 4.85 16.49
C THR A 138 -5.66 5.17 15.18
N TYR A 139 -6.43 5.26 14.11
CA TYR A 139 -5.98 5.63 12.77
C TYR A 139 -5.34 7.02 12.75
N GLN A 140 -4.18 7.15 12.09
CA GLN A 140 -3.46 8.41 11.87
C GLN A 140 -3.36 8.76 10.38
N GLY A 141 -3.45 7.78 9.49
CA GLY A 141 -3.30 7.94 8.04
C GLY A 141 -3.05 6.60 7.35
N SER A 142 -2.91 6.62 6.04
CA SER A 142 -2.56 5.46 5.24
C SER A 142 -1.43 5.78 4.29
N ASP A 143 -0.63 4.77 3.94
CA ASP A 143 0.43 4.91 2.96
C ASP A 143 0.65 3.61 2.18
N ILE A 144 1.05 3.74 0.92
CA ILE A 144 1.46 2.62 0.08
C ILE A 144 2.97 2.48 0.23
N MET A 145 3.40 1.38 0.86
CA MET A 145 4.81 1.18 1.21
C MET A 145 5.29 -0.20 0.80
N ASP A 146 6.58 -0.30 0.56
CA ASP A 146 7.24 -1.59 0.35
C ASP A 146 7.59 -2.19 1.72
N ASP A 147 7.08 -3.39 1.99
CA ASP A 147 7.57 -4.22 3.08
C ASP A 147 8.75 -5.09 2.61
N PHE A 148 9.57 -5.52 3.57
CA PHE A 148 10.67 -6.43 3.32
C PHE A 148 10.51 -7.70 4.16
N ILE A 149 10.26 -8.82 3.48
CA ILE A 149 10.03 -10.13 4.09
C ILE A 149 10.92 -11.16 3.41
N SER A 150 11.79 -11.79 4.19
CA SER A 150 12.63 -12.92 3.76
C SER A 150 13.42 -12.67 2.47
N GLY A 151 13.99 -11.47 2.30
CA GLY A 151 14.79 -11.12 1.12
C GLY A 151 13.99 -10.60 -0.07
N LYS A 152 12.66 -10.54 0.04
CA LYS A 152 11.76 -10.04 -1.01
C LYS A 152 11.05 -8.78 -0.55
N THR A 153 10.73 -7.92 -1.50
CA THR A 153 9.97 -6.69 -1.28
C THR A 153 8.56 -6.83 -1.82
N PHE A 154 7.55 -6.48 -1.03
CA PHE A 154 6.16 -6.43 -1.50
C PHE A 154 5.57 -5.05 -1.24
N THR A 155 4.92 -4.49 -2.25
CA THR A 155 4.22 -3.22 -2.10
C THR A 155 2.82 -3.48 -1.55
N GLY A 156 2.47 -2.82 -0.45
CA GLY A 156 1.17 -2.97 0.21
C GLY A 156 0.61 -1.63 0.67
N LEU A 157 -0.68 -1.60 0.98
CA LEU A 157 -1.33 -0.47 1.64
C LEU A 157 -1.36 -0.74 3.15
N TYR A 158 -0.87 0.21 3.93
CA TYR A 158 -0.81 0.09 5.38
C TYR A 158 -1.48 1.29 6.04
N PHE A 159 -2.08 1.05 7.20
CA PHE A 159 -2.57 2.11 8.06
C PHE A 159 -1.51 2.46 9.10
N ILE A 160 -1.28 3.76 9.24
CA ILE A 160 -0.48 4.35 10.31
C ILE A 160 -1.38 4.43 11.53
N ILE A 161 -0.94 3.84 12.65
CA ILE A 161 -1.76 3.74 13.86
C ILE A 161 -1.00 4.13 15.11
N ASN A 162 -1.75 4.65 16.09
CA ASN A 162 -1.36 4.64 17.50
C ASN A 162 -1.99 3.40 18.14
N PRO A 163 -1.22 2.34 18.44
CA PRO A 163 -1.78 1.08 18.93
C PRO A 163 -2.37 1.24 20.33
N ASN A 164 -3.39 0.44 20.65
CA ASN A 164 -3.95 0.34 21.98
C ASN A 164 -2.97 -0.44 22.88
N GLU A 165 -2.25 0.27 23.75
CA GLU A 165 -1.23 -0.32 24.62
C GLU A 165 -1.73 -1.46 25.51
N LYS A 166 -3.03 -1.48 25.85
CA LYS A 166 -3.62 -2.53 26.68
C LYS A 166 -3.63 -3.90 26.01
N VAL A 167 -3.62 -3.94 24.68
CA VAL A 167 -3.64 -5.17 23.87
C VAL A 167 -2.31 -5.43 23.17
N LEU A 168 -1.34 -4.53 23.33
CA LEU A 168 -0.03 -4.69 22.74
C LEU A 168 0.72 -5.86 23.39
N GLY A 169 1.09 -6.85 22.60
CA GLY A 169 1.94 -7.96 22.98
C GLY A 169 3.35 -7.79 22.40
N LYS A 170 4.32 -8.48 23.00
CA LYS A 170 5.69 -8.55 22.49
C LYS A 170 6.09 -10.00 22.34
N ASP A 171 6.43 -10.38 21.12
CA ASP A 171 6.90 -11.72 20.82
C ASP A 171 8.23 -12.02 21.51
N LYS A 172 8.37 -13.28 21.93
CA LYS A 172 9.63 -13.82 22.44
C LYS A 172 10.53 -14.34 21.31
N TYR A 173 9.99 -14.50 20.10
CA TYR A 173 10.70 -15.13 18.98
C TYR A 173 11.44 -14.10 18.13
N GLU A 174 12.61 -14.49 17.60
CA GLU A 174 13.53 -13.63 16.85
C GLU A 174 13.12 -13.40 15.38
N PHE A 175 11.83 -13.35 15.03
CA PHE A 175 11.37 -13.13 13.64
C PHE A 175 11.70 -11.74 13.08
N HIS A 176 12.56 -10.97 13.76
CA HIS A 176 12.75 -9.53 13.59
C HIS A 176 14.21 -9.15 13.39
N LYS A 177 15.06 -10.10 12.98
CA LYS A 177 16.44 -9.75 12.64
C LYS A 177 16.42 -8.83 11.42
N LEU A 178 16.74 -7.57 11.65
CA LEU A 178 16.81 -6.56 10.61
C LEU A 178 17.75 -7.03 9.49
N PRO A 179 17.45 -6.69 8.23
CA PRO A 179 18.39 -6.88 7.14
C PRO A 179 19.72 -6.21 7.49
N LYS A 180 20.83 -6.83 7.09
CA LYS A 180 22.17 -6.26 7.32
C LYS A 180 22.20 -4.82 6.78
N GLY A 181 22.79 -3.88 7.53
CA GLY A 181 22.90 -2.48 7.12
C GLY A 181 21.64 -1.63 7.31
N TYR A 182 20.60 -2.15 7.97
CA TYR A 182 19.39 -1.40 8.32
C TYR A 182 19.24 -1.24 9.83
N THR A 183 18.60 -0.15 10.22
CA THR A 183 18.16 0.14 11.59
C THR A 183 16.69 0.53 11.59
N TRP A 184 16.04 0.45 12.76
CA TRP A 184 14.69 0.95 12.94
C TRP A 184 14.66 2.47 12.78
N ALA A 185 13.73 2.98 11.98
CA ALA A 185 13.43 4.40 11.96
C ALA A 185 12.54 4.76 13.16
N ASN A 186 12.76 5.95 13.72
CA ASN A 186 11.81 6.54 14.66
C ASN A 186 10.51 6.82 13.91
N GLY A 187 9.38 6.46 14.51
CA GLY A 187 8.11 6.64 13.82
C GLY A 187 6.99 5.77 14.37
N PRO A 188 5.80 5.90 13.75
CA PRO A 188 4.59 5.23 14.17
C PRO A 188 4.65 3.72 13.88
N PHE A 189 3.63 3.01 14.36
CA PHE A 189 3.34 1.66 13.92
C PHE A 189 2.45 1.67 12.68
N TYR A 190 2.62 0.62 11.88
CA TYR A 190 1.87 0.36 10.67
C TYR A 190 1.16 -0.98 10.81
N VAL A 191 -0.03 -1.12 10.24
CA VAL A 191 -0.78 -2.37 10.19
C VAL A 191 -1.30 -2.60 8.78
N ASN A 192 -1.35 -3.84 8.32
CA ASN A 192 -1.89 -4.17 7.02
C ASN A 192 -3.40 -3.94 7.00
N ILE A 193 -3.93 -3.35 5.91
CA ILE A 193 -5.37 -3.09 5.78
C ILE A 193 -6.23 -4.36 5.76
N TYR A 194 -5.66 -5.52 5.49
CA TYR A 194 -6.41 -6.78 5.42
C TYR A 194 -6.71 -7.40 6.79
N ASP A 195 -6.04 -6.92 7.84
CA ASP A 195 -6.10 -7.49 9.20
C ASP A 195 -7.06 -6.69 10.10
N ILE A 196 -7.61 -5.59 9.56
CA ILE A 196 -8.35 -4.58 10.32
C ILE A 196 -9.76 -4.36 9.78
N SER A 197 -10.60 -3.75 10.61
CA SER A 197 -11.97 -3.36 10.32
C SER A 197 -12.25 -1.95 10.84
N GLU A 198 -13.05 -1.19 10.12
CA GLU A 198 -13.55 0.13 10.55
C GLU A 198 -14.64 0.02 11.63
N LYS A 199 -15.23 -1.17 11.80
CA LYS A 199 -16.34 -1.42 12.72
C LYS A 199 -15.99 -2.56 13.66
N GLU A 200 -16.30 -2.37 14.93
CA GLU A 200 -16.16 -3.41 15.95
C GLU A 200 -17.10 -4.58 15.64
N SER A 201 -16.56 -5.79 15.64
CA SER A 201 -17.37 -7.00 15.50
C SER A 201 -18.33 -7.12 16.69
N PRO A 202 -19.63 -7.41 16.46
CA PRO A 202 -20.57 -7.70 17.54
C PRO A 202 -20.15 -8.90 18.41
N GLU A 203 -19.28 -9.77 17.89
CA GLU A 203 -18.82 -10.99 18.57
C GLU A 203 -18.04 -10.67 19.85
N PHE A 204 -17.35 -9.52 19.93
CA PHE A 204 -16.62 -9.11 21.15
C PHE A 204 -17.52 -8.57 22.27
N LYS A 205 -18.79 -8.26 21.98
CA LYS A 205 -19.72 -7.66 22.96
C LYS A 205 -20.52 -8.69 23.76
N LYS A 206 -20.29 -9.99 23.51
CA LYS A 206 -20.95 -11.09 24.24
C LYS A 206 -20.13 -11.47 25.48
#